data_AF-A0A182MP66-F1
#
_entry.id   AF-A0A182MP66-F1
#
_cell.length_a   1.000
_cell.length_b   1.000
_cell.length_c   1.000
_cell.angle_alpha   90.00
_cell.angle_beta   90.00
_cell.angle_gamma   90.00
#
_symmetry.space_group_name_H-M   'P 1'
#
loop_
_entity.id
_entity.type
_entity.pdbx_description
1 polymer ?
#
loop_
_entity_poly.entity_id
_entity_poly.type
_entity_poly.pdbx_seq_one_letter_code
_entity_poly.pdbx_strand_id
1 'polypeptide(L)'
;MLGQWALEDKSQPPENSAFMKQFVVEIQIREPSGIMIWTRNNPLIENFELELYVGRNNHSHPELHWERELFANTSTVVDGKFLIQDDNVVVEIGDTIRYRLTVLHQNLLYSASRRIVVTDQLFYRPKNNDCFSQCLDGEQDQVHEEVAQLKDIIEKKIMQCTGSQISKYLFFPLENAVNLVSNPDLYVKSRLWHVDELKPLVNNVVITYLAPHGVGFEMYTLIDKFKVLELGEGRLDVVDFDSLI
;
A
#
# COMPACT_ATOMS: atom_id res chain seq x y z
N MET A 1 -5.34 -52.13 -39.51
CA MET A 1 -4.45 -51.04 -39.93
C MET A 1 -5.27 -49.77 -39.83
N LEU A 2 -4.82 -48.82 -38.97
CA LEU A 2 -5.34 -47.46 -38.74
C LEU A 2 -6.73 -47.39 -38.06
N GLY A 3 -6.96 -46.71 -36.94
CA GLY A 3 -6.13 -45.80 -36.14
C GLY A 3 -7.06 -44.86 -35.38
N GLN A 4 -7.19 -45.08 -34.07
CA GLN A 4 -7.96 -44.28 -33.11
C GLN A 4 -7.25 -42.94 -32.89
N TRP A 5 -7.96 -41.82 -33.02
CA TRP A 5 -7.52 -40.52 -32.53
C TRP A 5 -8.27 -40.23 -31.24
N ALA A 6 -7.66 -40.56 -30.11
CA ALA A 6 -8.03 -39.97 -28.83
C ALA A 6 -7.21 -38.67 -28.70
N LEU A 7 -7.90 -37.53 -28.64
CA LEU A 7 -7.31 -36.29 -28.16
C LEU A 7 -7.04 -36.48 -26.67
N GLU A 8 -5.79 -36.79 -26.34
CA GLU A 8 -5.27 -36.76 -24.99
C GLU A 8 -4.59 -35.40 -24.81
N ASP A 9 -5.34 -34.43 -24.26
CA ASP A 9 -4.74 -33.22 -23.69
C ASP A 9 -5.60 -32.72 -22.52
N LYS A 10 -5.06 -32.91 -21.32
CA LYS A 10 -4.97 -31.90 -20.26
C LYS A 10 -4.07 -32.50 -19.19
N SER A 11 -2.79 -32.19 -19.32
CA SER A 11 -1.79 -32.38 -18.27
C SER A 11 -2.26 -31.67 -17.00
N GLN A 12 -2.93 -32.40 -16.11
CA GLN A 12 -3.19 -31.93 -14.76
C GLN A 12 -1.82 -31.72 -14.09
N PRO A 13 -1.49 -30.50 -13.63
CA PRO A 13 -0.25 -30.28 -12.90
C PRO A 13 -0.21 -31.23 -11.70
N PRO A 14 0.96 -31.82 -11.37
CA PRO A 14 1.07 -32.72 -10.25
C PRO A 14 0.60 -32.01 -8.98
N GLU A 15 -0.31 -32.64 -8.23
CA GLU A 15 -0.73 -32.19 -6.89
C GLU A 15 0.46 -32.31 -5.92
N ASN A 16 1.41 -31.39 -6.05
CA ASN A 16 2.53 -31.24 -5.13
C ASN A 16 2.05 -30.47 -3.89
N SER A 17 1.12 -31.09 -3.15
CA SER A 17 0.49 -30.46 -1.98
C SER A 17 1.53 -30.04 -0.93
N ALA A 18 2.71 -30.69 -0.88
CA ALA A 18 3.78 -30.33 0.03
C ALA A 18 4.30 -28.89 -0.18
N PHE A 19 4.54 -28.47 -1.43
CA PHE A 19 4.96 -27.10 -1.75
C PHE A 19 3.82 -26.12 -1.44
N MET A 20 2.60 -26.46 -1.86
CA MET A 20 1.44 -25.58 -1.68
C MET A 20 0.98 -25.40 -0.23
N LYS A 21 1.40 -26.28 0.69
CA LYS A 21 1.07 -26.17 2.13
C LYS A 21 1.64 -24.91 2.77
N GLN A 22 2.72 -24.34 2.21
CA GLN A 22 3.33 -23.12 2.77
C GLN A 22 2.54 -21.84 2.44
N PHE A 23 1.63 -21.91 1.46
CA PHE A 23 0.81 -20.77 1.07
C PHE A 23 -0.53 -20.84 1.79
N VAL A 24 -0.69 -19.97 2.78
CA VAL A 24 -1.98 -19.74 3.44
C VAL A 24 -2.79 -18.79 2.57
N VAL A 25 -4.01 -19.20 2.23
CA VAL A 25 -4.94 -18.37 1.47
C VAL A 25 -6.10 -18.00 2.37
N GLU A 26 -6.36 -16.70 2.41
CA GLU A 26 -7.46 -16.09 3.12
C GLU A 26 -8.59 -15.80 2.14
N ILE A 27 -9.82 -16.02 2.59
CA ILE A 27 -11.04 -15.73 1.83
C ILE A 27 -11.94 -14.86 2.70
N GLN A 28 -12.42 -13.78 2.12
CA GLN A 28 -13.34 -12.86 2.76
C GLN A 28 -14.46 -12.47 1.80
N ILE A 29 -15.69 -12.49 2.30
CA ILE A 29 -16.91 -12.26 1.54
C ILE A 29 -17.49 -10.90 1.93
N ARG A 30 -17.96 -10.11 0.96
CA ARG A 30 -18.64 -8.83 1.19
C ARG A 30 -20.14 -8.99 0.96
N GLU A 31 -20.93 -8.27 1.75
CA GLU A 31 -22.37 -8.15 1.56
C GLU A 31 -22.68 -6.86 0.76
N PRO A 32 -23.64 -6.86 -0.18
CA PRO A 32 -24.49 -7.98 -0.61
C PRO A 32 -23.82 -8.93 -1.62
N SER A 33 -22.74 -8.49 -2.26
CA SER A 33 -21.94 -9.27 -3.20
C SER A 33 -20.47 -8.91 -3.06
N GLY A 34 -19.62 -9.85 -3.42
CA GLY A 34 -18.19 -9.65 -3.52
C GLY A 34 -17.39 -10.68 -2.75
N ILE A 35 -16.24 -11.03 -3.30
CA ILE A 35 -15.29 -11.96 -2.71
C ILE A 35 -13.86 -11.44 -2.91
N MET A 36 -13.07 -11.56 -1.85
CA MET A 36 -11.64 -11.25 -1.85
C MET A 36 -10.89 -12.50 -1.43
N ILE A 37 -9.87 -12.85 -2.20
CA ILE A 37 -9.00 -13.99 -1.97
C ILE A 37 -7.57 -13.50 -2.05
N TRP A 38 -6.76 -13.81 -1.04
CA TRP A 38 -5.36 -13.38 -1.05
C TRP A 38 -4.42 -14.34 -0.35
N THR A 39 -3.15 -14.22 -0.70
CA THR A 39 -2.03 -14.76 0.07
C THR A 39 -0.97 -13.69 0.29
N ARG A 40 -0.12 -13.87 1.30
CA ARG A 40 0.99 -12.95 1.59
C ARG A 40 2.01 -12.98 0.44
N ASN A 41 2.65 -11.86 0.17
CA ASN A 41 3.78 -11.81 -0.74
C ASN A 41 4.83 -12.85 -0.31
N ASN A 42 5.26 -13.66 -1.27
CA ASN A 42 6.23 -14.73 -1.06
C ASN A 42 7.12 -14.81 -2.30
N PRO A 43 8.46 -14.81 -2.15
CA PRO A 43 9.39 -14.88 -3.28
C PRO A 43 9.26 -16.19 -4.10
N LEU A 44 8.54 -17.19 -3.59
CA LEU A 44 8.23 -18.42 -4.27
C LEU A 44 6.95 -18.34 -5.13
N ILE A 45 6.39 -17.13 -5.33
CA ILE A 45 5.20 -16.89 -6.15
C ILE A 45 5.56 -15.84 -7.20
N GLU A 46 5.64 -16.26 -8.46
CA GLU A 46 5.80 -15.36 -9.62
C GLU A 46 4.44 -14.99 -10.21
N ASN A 47 3.49 -15.93 -10.18
CA ASN A 47 2.12 -15.75 -10.60
C ASN A 47 1.19 -16.51 -9.64
N PHE A 48 0.09 -15.89 -9.25
CA PHE A 48 -0.94 -16.45 -8.39
C PHE A 48 -2.25 -16.55 -9.17
N GLU A 49 -2.72 -17.78 -9.40
CA GLU A 49 -3.91 -18.09 -10.18
C GLU A 49 -4.94 -18.82 -9.33
N LEU A 50 -6.21 -18.49 -9.57
CA LEU A 50 -7.37 -18.97 -8.85
C LEU A 50 -8.44 -19.45 -9.84
N GLU A 51 -8.91 -20.67 -9.61
CA GLU A 51 -10.16 -21.17 -10.19
C GLU A 51 -11.11 -21.48 -9.04
N LEU A 52 -12.23 -20.79 -8.94
CA LEU A 52 -13.15 -20.86 -7.81
C LEU A 52 -14.57 -21.14 -8.31
N TYR A 53 -15.26 -22.03 -7.59
CA TYR A 53 -16.63 -22.44 -7.84
C TYR A 53 -17.43 -22.32 -6.53
N VAL A 54 -18.59 -21.69 -6.59
CA VAL A 54 -19.54 -21.60 -5.46
C VAL A 54 -20.80 -22.37 -5.83
N GLY A 55 -21.23 -23.24 -4.92
CA GLY A 55 -22.41 -24.07 -5.12
C GLY A 55 -23.09 -24.40 -3.81
N ARG A 56 -24.40 -24.64 -3.87
CA ARG A 56 -25.20 -24.99 -2.69
C ARG A 56 -25.45 -26.49 -2.67
N ASN A 57 -25.35 -27.08 -1.48
CA ASN A 57 -25.76 -28.47 -1.29
C ASN A 57 -27.27 -28.50 -1.10
N ASN A 58 -28.01 -28.98 -2.12
CA ASN A 58 -29.45 -29.11 -2.02
C ASN A 58 -29.79 -30.48 -1.43
N HIS A 59 -30.56 -30.51 -0.34
CA HIS A 59 -31.01 -31.76 0.28
C HIS A 59 -31.81 -32.68 -0.67
N SER A 60 -32.30 -32.13 -1.78
CA SER A 60 -33.07 -32.83 -2.81
C SER A 60 -32.21 -33.54 -3.88
N HIS A 61 -30.95 -33.12 -4.05
CA HIS A 61 -30.05 -33.64 -5.08
C HIS A 61 -28.64 -33.83 -4.49
N PRO A 62 -28.09 -35.06 -4.47
CA PRO A 62 -26.76 -35.34 -3.90
C PRO A 62 -25.59 -34.62 -4.60
N GLU A 63 -25.81 -34.11 -5.81
CA GLU A 63 -24.80 -33.42 -6.60
C GLU A 63 -24.84 -31.92 -6.32
N LEU A 64 -23.69 -31.35 -5.93
CA LEU A 64 -23.55 -29.91 -5.82
C LEU A 64 -23.66 -29.28 -7.21
N HIS A 65 -24.63 -28.41 -7.37
CA HIS A 65 -24.74 -27.54 -8.52
C HIS A 65 -23.81 -26.34 -8.32
N TRP A 66 -22.77 -26.22 -9.16
CA TRP A 66 -21.83 -25.09 -9.15
C TRP A 66 -22.40 -23.99 -10.03
N GLU A 67 -22.88 -22.92 -9.41
CA GLU A 67 -23.66 -21.88 -10.10
C GLU A 67 -22.83 -20.65 -10.45
N ARG A 68 -21.79 -20.39 -9.66
CA ARG A 68 -20.98 -19.17 -9.71
C ARG A 68 -19.53 -19.57 -9.83
N GLU A 69 -18.82 -18.94 -10.77
CA GLU A 69 -17.43 -19.27 -11.10
C GLU A 69 -16.57 -18.00 -11.15
N LEU A 70 -15.33 -18.11 -10.69
CA LEU A 70 -14.34 -17.05 -10.75
C LEU A 70 -13.01 -17.64 -11.21
N PHE A 71 -12.51 -17.16 -12.35
CA PHE A 71 -11.21 -17.49 -12.91
C PHE A 71 -10.38 -16.22 -13.00
N ALA A 72 -9.31 -16.15 -12.23
CA ALA A 72 -8.49 -14.95 -12.17
C ALA A 72 -7.05 -15.29 -11.85
N ASN A 73 -6.14 -14.43 -12.28
CA ASN A 73 -4.74 -14.51 -11.91
C ASN A 73 -4.18 -13.12 -11.60
N THR A 74 -3.05 -13.09 -10.92
CA THR A 74 -2.31 -11.87 -10.65
C THR A 74 -0.83 -12.18 -10.42
N SER A 75 0.03 -11.36 -11.00
CA SER A 75 1.47 -11.32 -10.71
C SER A 75 1.87 -10.07 -9.93
N THR A 76 0.92 -9.15 -9.69
CA THR A 76 1.17 -7.88 -9.00
C THR A 76 0.87 -8.03 -7.52
N VAL A 77 1.77 -7.48 -6.69
CA VAL A 77 1.61 -7.43 -5.24
C VAL A 77 1.01 -6.08 -4.85
N VAL A 78 -0.09 -6.08 -4.11
CA VAL A 78 -0.76 -4.91 -3.55
C VAL A 78 -0.75 -5.03 -2.03
N ASP A 79 -0.23 -4.03 -1.33
CA ASP A 79 -0.11 -4.00 0.15
C ASP A 79 0.50 -5.29 0.75
N GLY A 80 1.54 -5.81 0.09
CA GLY A 80 2.24 -7.02 0.51
C GLY A 80 1.44 -8.31 0.31
N LYS A 81 0.42 -8.32 -0.58
CA LYS A 81 -0.42 -9.48 -0.89
C LYS A 81 -0.57 -9.70 -2.39
N PHE A 82 -0.68 -10.96 -2.79
CA PHE A 82 -1.30 -11.31 -4.07
C PHE A 82 -2.80 -11.34 -3.85
N LEU A 83 -3.53 -10.38 -4.41
CA LEU A 83 -4.95 -10.15 -4.17
C LEU A 83 -5.75 -10.36 -5.45
N ILE A 84 -6.79 -11.19 -5.34
CA ILE A 84 -7.83 -11.35 -6.34
C ILE A 84 -9.15 -10.91 -5.70
N GLN A 85 -9.85 -10.01 -6.36
CA GLN A 85 -11.13 -9.47 -5.91
C GLN A 85 -12.13 -9.50 -7.07
N ASP A 86 -13.35 -9.92 -6.77
CA ASP A 86 -14.50 -9.79 -7.67
C ASP A 86 -15.69 -9.26 -6.87
N ASP A 87 -16.29 -8.16 -7.30
CA ASP A 87 -17.36 -7.48 -6.57
C ASP A 87 -18.77 -8.05 -6.85
N ASN A 88 -18.88 -8.96 -7.83
CA ASN A 88 -20.15 -9.44 -8.35
C ASN A 88 -20.50 -10.85 -7.88
N VAL A 89 -19.53 -11.63 -7.39
CA VAL A 89 -19.81 -12.97 -6.84
C VAL A 89 -20.63 -12.84 -5.57
N VAL A 90 -21.91 -13.21 -5.66
CA VAL A 90 -22.79 -13.37 -4.50
C VAL A 90 -22.43 -14.67 -3.81
N VAL A 91 -22.27 -14.68 -2.49
CA VAL A 91 -22.01 -15.90 -1.69
C VAL A 91 -22.87 -15.88 -0.45
N GLU A 92 -23.56 -16.97 -0.14
CA GLU A 92 -24.46 -17.08 1.00
C GLU A 92 -23.92 -18.01 2.09
N ILE A 93 -24.36 -17.80 3.34
CA ILE A 93 -24.07 -18.73 4.44
C ILE A 93 -24.65 -20.12 4.09
N GLY A 94 -23.83 -21.15 4.24
CA GLY A 94 -24.16 -22.52 3.90
C GLY A 94 -23.81 -22.92 2.46
N ASP A 95 -23.42 -21.97 1.59
CA ASP A 95 -22.79 -22.31 0.32
C ASP A 95 -21.48 -23.08 0.54
N THR A 96 -21.03 -23.78 -0.50
CA THR A 96 -19.73 -24.42 -0.54
C THR A 96 -18.86 -23.76 -1.58
N ILE A 97 -17.67 -23.33 -1.19
CA ILE A 97 -16.64 -22.82 -2.10
C ILE A 97 -15.65 -23.94 -2.35
N ARG A 98 -15.44 -24.31 -3.61
CA ARG A 98 -14.34 -25.16 -4.07
C ARG A 98 -13.41 -24.32 -4.90
N TYR A 99 -12.12 -24.33 -4.59
CA TYR A 99 -11.15 -23.55 -5.35
C TYR A 99 -9.86 -24.32 -5.57
N ARG A 100 -9.25 -24.09 -6.74
CA ARG A 100 -7.92 -24.56 -7.11
C ARG A 100 -7.01 -23.35 -7.21
N LEU A 101 -5.97 -23.36 -6.40
CA LEU A 101 -4.88 -22.38 -6.48
C LEU A 101 -3.79 -22.94 -7.37
N THR A 102 -3.24 -22.12 -8.24
CA THR A 102 -2.05 -22.43 -9.04
C THR A 102 -1.02 -21.34 -8.82
N VAL A 103 0.22 -21.74 -8.49
CA VAL A 103 1.36 -20.84 -8.33
C VAL A 103 2.40 -21.19 -9.40
N LEU A 104 2.91 -20.17 -10.08
CA LEU A 104 4.11 -20.28 -10.92
C LEU A 104 5.35 -19.97 -10.07
N HIS A 105 6.33 -20.87 -10.11
CA HIS A 105 7.64 -20.65 -9.50
C HIS A 105 8.72 -21.33 -10.34
N GLN A 106 9.75 -20.61 -10.75
CA GLN A 106 10.86 -21.15 -11.55
C GLN A 106 10.37 -21.90 -12.80
N ASN A 107 9.39 -21.34 -13.50
CA ASN A 107 8.71 -21.94 -14.66
C ASN A 107 7.98 -23.27 -14.38
N LEU A 108 7.76 -23.63 -13.11
CA LEU A 108 6.96 -24.79 -12.71
C LEU A 108 5.63 -24.34 -12.10
N LEU A 109 4.55 -25.03 -12.48
CA LEU A 109 3.22 -24.81 -11.94
C LEU A 109 2.96 -25.76 -10.78
N TYR A 110 2.55 -25.20 -9.65
CA TYR A 110 2.15 -25.93 -8.45
C TYR A 110 0.70 -25.64 -8.15
N SER A 111 -0.11 -26.68 -7.99
CA SER A 111 -1.54 -26.50 -7.71
C SER A 111 -2.01 -27.23 -6.47
N ALA A 112 -2.99 -26.66 -5.78
CA ALA A 112 -3.70 -27.31 -4.69
C ALA A 112 -5.19 -26.96 -4.71
N SER A 113 -6.01 -27.99 -4.55
CA SER A 113 -7.46 -27.86 -4.44
C SER A 113 -7.91 -27.83 -2.99
N ARG A 114 -8.85 -26.95 -2.66
CA ARG A 114 -9.43 -26.81 -1.32
C ARG A 114 -10.93 -26.62 -1.42
N ARG A 115 -11.61 -26.92 -0.31
CA ARG A 115 -13.05 -26.81 -0.17
C ARG A 115 -13.39 -26.28 1.21
N ILE A 116 -14.29 -25.31 1.28
CA ILE A 116 -14.78 -24.73 2.53
C ILE A 116 -16.31 -24.57 2.46
N VAL A 117 -16.97 -24.75 3.59
CA VAL A 117 -18.37 -24.37 3.77
C VAL A 117 -18.40 -22.94 4.28
N VAL A 118 -19.24 -22.12 3.68
CA VAL A 118 -19.36 -20.70 4.02
C VAL A 118 -20.04 -20.57 5.35
N THR A 119 -19.31 -20.04 6.32
CA THR A 119 -19.82 -19.69 7.64
C THR A 119 -19.82 -18.17 7.79
N ASP A 120 -20.55 -17.70 8.80
CA ASP A 120 -20.69 -16.29 9.11
C ASP A 120 -19.35 -15.55 9.33
N GLN A 121 -18.32 -16.27 9.76
CA GLN A 121 -16.99 -15.71 10.05
C GLN A 121 -16.22 -15.27 8.80
N LEU A 122 -16.59 -15.78 7.62
CA LEU A 122 -15.96 -15.37 6.36
C LEU A 122 -16.48 -14.02 5.87
N PHE A 123 -17.60 -13.53 6.40
CA PHE A 123 -18.17 -12.26 6.01
C PHE A 123 -17.40 -11.11 6.65
N TYR A 124 -16.95 -10.18 5.82
CA TYR A 124 -16.41 -8.92 6.26
C TYR A 124 -17.53 -8.06 6.83
N ARG A 125 -17.61 -8.05 8.16
CA ARG A 125 -18.47 -7.14 8.91
C ARG A 125 -17.59 -6.36 9.88
N PRO A 126 -17.04 -5.20 9.45
CA PRO A 126 -16.37 -4.33 10.39
C PRO A 126 -17.32 -4.02 11.54
N LYS A 127 -16.83 -4.08 12.78
CA LYS A 127 -17.68 -3.88 13.98
C LYS A 127 -18.34 -2.49 14.00
N ASN A 128 -17.83 -1.54 13.22
CA ASN A 128 -18.49 -0.29 12.88
C ASN A 128 -19.08 -0.40 11.46
N ASN A 129 -20.34 -0.83 11.38
CA ASN A 129 -21.14 -0.84 10.15
C ASN A 129 -21.86 0.50 9.91
N ASP A 130 -21.32 1.60 10.46
CA ASP A 130 -21.80 2.93 10.09
C ASP A 130 -21.37 3.17 8.65
N CYS A 131 -22.36 3.23 7.76
CA CYS A 131 -22.14 3.56 6.37
C CYS A 131 -21.72 5.03 6.29
N PHE A 132 -20.42 5.29 6.42
CA PHE A 132 -19.83 6.61 6.28
C PHE A 132 -19.85 7.01 4.80
N SER A 133 -21.03 7.42 4.32
CA SER A 133 -21.13 8.39 3.22
C SER A 133 -20.53 9.76 3.60
N GLN A 134 -19.83 9.84 4.73
CA GLN A 134 -19.16 10.99 5.31
C GLN A 134 -17.69 10.68 5.64
N CYS A 135 -16.95 9.99 4.77
CA CYS A 135 -15.48 9.99 4.79
C CYS A 135 -14.87 11.36 4.47
N LEU A 136 -15.46 12.47 4.95
CA LEU A 136 -14.93 13.80 4.72
C LEU A 136 -14.52 14.59 5.95
N ASP A 137 -14.83 14.19 7.20
CA ASP A 137 -14.45 15.06 8.34
C ASP A 137 -14.10 14.34 9.67
N GLY A 138 -14.27 13.02 9.83
CA GLY A 138 -14.14 12.35 11.14
C GLY A 138 -12.82 11.62 11.44
N GLU A 139 -12.17 11.02 10.43
CA GLU A 139 -10.91 10.27 10.59
C GLU A 139 -9.66 11.14 10.49
N GLN A 140 -9.82 12.41 10.12
CA GLN A 140 -8.70 13.32 9.94
C GLN A 140 -7.94 13.51 11.25
N ASP A 141 -8.63 13.67 12.38
CA ASP A 141 -7.98 13.92 13.67
C ASP A 141 -7.17 12.71 14.16
N GLN A 142 -7.70 11.48 14.00
CA GLN A 142 -6.99 10.27 14.42
C GLN A 142 -5.80 9.96 13.50
N VAL A 143 -5.96 10.13 12.18
CA VAL A 143 -4.85 9.98 11.22
C VAL A 143 -3.81 11.10 11.41
N HIS A 144 -4.24 12.33 11.69
CA HIS A 144 -3.33 13.43 12.01
C HIS A 144 -2.59 13.18 13.32
N GLU A 145 -3.25 12.60 14.32
CA GLU A 145 -2.62 12.24 15.59
C GLU A 145 -1.60 11.11 15.39
N GLU A 146 -1.95 10.03 14.69
CA GLU A 146 -1.03 8.94 14.39
C GLU A 146 0.17 9.40 13.54
N VAL A 147 -0.07 10.24 12.52
CA VAL A 147 1.00 10.84 11.70
C VAL A 147 1.87 11.77 12.54
N ALA A 148 1.30 12.55 13.45
CA ALA A 148 2.07 13.40 14.37
C ALA A 148 2.92 12.57 15.32
N GLN A 149 2.36 11.50 15.89
CA GLN A 149 3.07 10.55 16.75
C GLN A 149 4.22 9.88 16.00
N LEU A 150 3.99 9.43 14.76
CA LEU A 150 5.02 8.80 13.96
C LEU A 150 6.15 9.79 13.60
N LYS A 151 5.80 11.04 13.25
CA LYS A 151 6.79 12.10 13.01
C LYS A 151 7.67 12.34 14.22
N ASP A 152 7.08 12.43 15.42
CA ASP A 152 7.81 12.60 16.67
C ASP A 152 8.73 11.40 16.97
N ILE A 153 8.26 10.17 16.74
CA ILE A 153 9.08 8.95 16.90
C ILE A 153 10.27 8.97 15.95
N ILE A 154 10.05 9.28 14.67
CA ILE A 154 11.11 9.33 13.66
C ILE A 154 12.13 10.41 14.02
N GLU A 155 11.68 11.62 14.38
CA GLU A 155 12.58 12.71 14.76
C GLU A 155 13.43 12.34 15.99
N LYS A 156 12.84 11.72 17.01
CA LYS A 156 13.58 11.18 18.16
C LYS A 156 14.60 10.13 17.77
N LYS A 157 14.27 9.24 16.83
CA LYS A 157 15.20 8.20 16.36
C LYS A 157 16.36 8.79 15.58
N ILE A 158 16.11 9.80 14.74
CA ILE A 158 17.17 10.50 14.02
C ILE A 158 18.13 11.16 15.03
N MET A 159 17.59 11.92 15.98
CA MET A 159 18.40 12.56 17.03
C MET A 159 19.21 11.56 17.87
N GLN A 160 18.66 10.37 18.15
CA GLN A 160 19.38 9.29 18.84
C GLN A 160 20.54 8.71 18.00
N CYS A 161 20.38 8.65 16.68
CA CYS A 161 21.38 8.10 15.76
C CYS A 161 22.50 9.09 15.44
N THR A 162 22.17 10.38 15.29
CA THR A 162 23.09 11.39 14.74
C THR A 162 23.58 12.40 15.78
N GLY A 163 22.98 12.40 16.99
CA GLY A 163 23.34 13.32 18.06
C GLY A 163 23.17 14.79 17.65
N SER A 164 24.07 15.67 18.12
CA SER A 164 24.06 17.11 17.83
C SER A 164 24.64 17.49 16.45
N GLN A 165 24.92 16.52 15.57
CA GLN A 165 25.54 16.80 14.26
C GLN A 165 24.55 17.30 13.20
N ILE A 166 23.25 17.18 13.45
CA ILE A 166 22.21 17.60 12.51
C ILE A 166 21.43 18.77 13.10
N SER A 167 21.30 19.82 12.32
CA SER A 167 20.52 21.02 12.65
C SER A 167 19.23 21.09 11.84
N LYS A 168 18.34 22.00 12.24
CA LYS A 168 17.09 22.31 11.53
C LYS A 168 17.27 23.42 10.49
N TYR A 169 18.51 23.82 10.21
CA TYR A 169 18.81 24.94 9.34
C TYR A 169 18.90 24.53 7.87
N LEU A 170 18.40 25.42 7.04
CA LEU A 170 18.49 25.39 5.59
C LEU A 170 19.05 26.71 5.09
N PHE A 171 19.57 26.68 3.86
CA PHE A 171 20.18 27.85 3.26
C PHE A 171 19.75 27.98 1.80
N PHE A 172 19.35 29.19 1.39
CA PHE A 172 19.22 29.57 -0.01
C PHE A 172 20.48 30.30 -0.45
N PRO A 173 21.36 29.67 -1.25
CA PRO A 173 22.51 30.35 -1.83
C PRO A 173 22.05 31.48 -2.74
N LEU A 174 22.56 32.68 -2.48
CA LEU A 174 22.30 33.86 -3.28
C LEU A 174 23.45 34.85 -3.11
N GLU A 175 24.27 35.01 -4.15
CA GLU A 175 25.36 35.96 -4.13
C GLU A 175 24.86 37.39 -3.97
N ASN A 176 25.53 38.18 -3.13
CA ASN A 176 25.13 39.54 -2.76
C ASN A 176 23.72 39.64 -2.16
N ALA A 177 23.27 38.61 -1.43
CA ALA A 177 21.93 38.59 -0.82
C ALA A 177 21.64 39.83 0.03
N VAL A 178 22.65 40.39 0.71
CA VAL A 178 22.53 41.61 1.53
C VAL A 178 21.98 42.81 0.75
N ASN A 179 22.25 42.89 -0.55
CA ASN A 179 21.76 43.96 -1.42
C ASN A 179 20.47 43.58 -2.18
N LEU A 180 20.19 42.29 -2.31
CA LEU A 180 19.08 41.76 -3.12
C LEU A 180 17.84 41.43 -2.28
N VAL A 181 18.02 41.16 -0.99
CA VAL A 181 16.97 40.70 -0.09
C VAL A 181 16.75 41.72 1.02
N SER A 182 15.67 42.50 0.91
CA SER A 182 15.30 43.50 1.93
C SER A 182 14.63 42.88 3.16
N ASN A 183 13.95 41.75 3.00
CA ASN A 183 13.30 41.03 4.09
C ASN A 183 13.52 39.51 3.92
N PRO A 184 14.37 38.89 4.75
CA PRO A 184 14.68 37.46 4.63
C PRO A 184 13.47 36.56 4.91
N ASP A 185 12.55 36.97 5.79
CA ASP A 185 11.34 36.20 6.10
C ASP A 185 10.41 36.13 4.89
N LEU A 186 10.12 37.29 4.27
CA LEU A 186 9.31 37.34 3.06
C LEU A 186 9.98 36.60 1.90
N TYR A 187 11.30 36.69 1.77
CA TYR A 187 12.05 35.99 0.72
C TYR A 187 11.89 34.46 0.85
N VAL A 188 12.15 33.92 2.04
CA VAL A 188 12.05 32.47 2.31
C VAL A 188 10.61 31.99 2.13
N LYS A 189 9.64 32.67 2.76
CA LYS A 189 8.22 32.28 2.68
C LYS A 189 7.69 32.34 1.25
N SER A 190 8.07 33.36 0.49
CA SER A 190 7.70 33.47 -0.93
C SER A 190 8.26 32.30 -1.73
N ARG A 191 9.55 31.96 -1.58
CA ARG A 191 10.17 30.84 -2.32
C ARG A 191 9.49 29.51 -2.00
N LEU A 192 9.25 29.22 -0.72
CA LEU A 192 8.51 28.01 -0.31
C LEU A 192 7.08 28.00 -0.86
N TRP A 193 6.39 29.15 -0.89
CA TRP A 193 5.02 29.25 -1.41
C TRP A 193 4.89 28.97 -2.91
N HIS A 194 5.96 29.17 -3.70
CA HIS A 194 5.94 28.91 -5.14
C HIS A 194 5.92 27.41 -5.49
N VAL A 195 6.18 26.53 -4.53
CA VAL A 195 6.07 25.08 -4.70
C VAL A 195 4.81 24.62 -3.97
N ASP A 196 3.84 24.07 -4.71
CA ASP A 196 2.52 23.75 -4.18
C ASP A 196 2.59 22.80 -2.98
N GLU A 197 3.48 21.81 -3.04
CA GLU A 197 3.69 20.81 -1.99
C GLU A 197 4.32 21.39 -0.72
N LEU A 198 4.98 22.55 -0.81
CA LEU A 198 5.67 23.22 0.30
C LEU A 198 4.84 24.33 0.96
N LYS A 199 3.72 24.77 0.35
CA LYS A 199 2.82 25.78 0.94
C LYS A 199 2.43 25.51 2.40
N PRO A 200 2.12 24.27 2.82
CA PRO A 200 1.79 23.99 4.22
C PRO A 200 2.94 24.24 5.21
N LEU A 201 4.20 24.22 4.73
CA LEU A 201 5.40 24.39 5.56
C LEU A 201 5.84 25.85 5.71
N VAL A 202 5.22 26.78 4.99
CA VAL A 202 5.59 28.21 5.01
C VAL A 202 5.49 28.81 6.43
N ASN A 203 4.50 28.35 7.20
CA ASN A 203 4.31 28.79 8.59
C ASN A 203 5.20 28.03 9.59
N ASN A 204 5.93 27.00 9.15
CA ASN A 204 6.87 26.24 9.99
C ASN A 204 8.27 26.84 9.97
N VAL A 205 8.49 27.96 9.27
CA VAL A 205 9.75 28.72 9.33
C VAL A 205 9.78 29.51 10.64
N VAL A 206 10.76 29.21 11.50
CA VAL A 206 10.86 29.78 12.86
C VAL A 206 11.70 31.06 12.85
N ILE A 207 12.88 30.98 12.25
CA ILE A 207 13.86 32.07 12.21
C ILE A 207 14.38 32.19 10.79
N THR A 208 14.59 33.42 10.34
CA THR A 208 15.33 33.71 9.11
C THR A 208 16.46 34.68 9.42
N TYR A 209 17.57 34.54 8.71
CA TYR A 209 18.70 35.44 8.82
C TYR A 209 19.34 35.67 7.46
N LEU A 210 19.93 36.85 7.30
CA LEU A 210 20.58 37.27 6.07
C LEU A 210 22.09 37.09 6.21
N ALA A 211 22.70 36.41 5.25
CA ALA A 211 24.14 36.23 5.15
C ALA A 211 24.66 36.88 3.85
N PRO A 212 25.97 37.17 3.73
CA PRO A 212 26.54 37.74 2.52
C PRO A 212 26.25 36.94 1.24
N HIS A 213 26.24 35.61 1.35
CA HIS A 213 26.10 34.67 0.23
C HIS A 213 24.75 33.94 0.20
N GLY A 214 23.74 34.43 0.94
CA GLY A 214 22.43 33.81 0.91
C GLY A 214 21.54 34.15 2.08
N VAL A 215 20.44 33.42 2.18
CA VAL A 215 19.45 33.57 3.24
C VAL A 215 19.32 32.23 3.96
N GLY A 216 19.63 32.22 5.25
CA GLY A 216 19.48 31.05 6.09
C GLY A 216 18.16 31.08 6.85
N PHE A 217 17.62 29.91 7.14
CA PHE A 217 16.37 29.78 7.88
C PHE A 217 16.29 28.47 8.66
N GLU A 218 15.53 28.50 9.75
CA GLU A 218 15.28 27.35 10.61
C GLU A 218 13.85 26.84 10.44
N MET A 219 13.70 25.52 10.28
CA MET A 219 12.40 24.86 10.28
C MET A 219 11.99 24.42 11.69
N TYR A 220 10.69 24.35 11.95
CA TYR A 220 10.13 23.99 13.27
C TYR A 220 10.58 22.60 13.73
N THR A 221 10.60 21.63 12.81
CA THR A 221 11.09 20.27 13.05
C THR A 221 12.18 19.88 12.05
N LEU A 222 12.99 18.90 12.43
CA LEU A 222 13.96 18.29 11.53
C LEU A 222 13.27 17.60 10.35
N ILE A 223 12.08 17.03 10.59
CA ILE A 223 11.25 16.44 9.53
C ILE A 223 10.81 17.50 8.53
N ASP A 224 10.48 18.72 8.97
CA ASP A 224 10.11 19.80 8.04
C ASP A 224 11.30 20.26 7.19
N LYS A 225 12.53 20.27 7.75
CA LYS A 225 13.76 20.46 6.96
C LYS A 225 13.87 19.41 5.85
N PHE A 226 13.72 18.13 6.17
CA PHE A 226 13.83 17.06 5.17
C PHE A 226 12.75 17.15 4.10
N LYS A 227 11.51 17.50 4.46
CA LYS A 227 10.46 17.74 3.47
C LYS A 227 10.80 18.87 2.51
N VAL A 228 11.39 19.97 2.99
CA VAL A 228 11.79 21.09 2.13
C VAL A 228 12.88 20.65 1.14
N LEU A 229 13.86 19.87 1.58
CA LEU A 229 14.91 19.32 0.70
C LEU A 229 14.34 18.36 -0.35
N GLU A 230 13.50 17.42 0.08
CA GLU A 230 12.93 16.38 -0.79
C GLU A 230 11.91 16.96 -1.79
N LEU A 231 10.88 17.66 -1.30
CA LEU A 231 9.80 18.18 -2.15
C LEU A 231 10.24 19.41 -2.96
N GLY A 232 11.32 20.09 -2.51
CA GLY A 232 11.94 21.19 -3.22
C GLY A 232 12.96 20.74 -4.28
N GLU A 233 13.34 19.46 -4.33
CA GLU A 233 14.38 18.98 -5.23
C GLU A 233 14.07 19.30 -6.69
N GLY A 234 15.03 19.91 -7.40
CA GLY A 234 14.87 20.34 -8.79
C GLY A 234 13.94 21.54 -9.01
N ARG A 235 13.35 22.11 -7.94
CA ARG A 235 12.45 23.28 -8.00
C ARG A 235 12.94 24.46 -7.16
N LEU A 236 13.65 24.18 -6.07
CA LEU A 236 14.25 25.15 -5.17
C LEU A 236 15.75 24.91 -5.08
N ASP A 237 16.52 25.99 -5.24
CA ASP A 237 17.96 26.01 -4.96
C ASP A 237 18.21 26.13 -3.45
N VAL A 238 17.60 25.24 -2.65
CA VAL A 238 17.80 25.18 -1.20
C VAL A 238 18.80 24.09 -0.89
N VAL A 239 19.71 24.35 0.05
CA VAL A 239 20.72 23.38 0.47
C VAL A 239 20.64 23.14 1.97
N ASP A 240 21.08 21.95 2.37
CA ASP A 240 21.24 21.61 3.78
C ASP A 240 22.37 22.44 4.38
N PHE A 241 22.09 23.20 5.44
CA PHE A 241 23.11 23.99 6.11
C PHE A 241 24.22 23.12 6.71
N ASP A 242 23.89 21.91 7.18
CA ASP A 242 24.86 20.99 7.76
C ASP A 242 25.85 20.45 6.72
N SER A 243 25.53 20.57 5.43
CA SER A 243 26.46 20.19 4.34
C SER A 243 27.47 21.28 4.00
N LEU A 244 27.31 22.49 4.56
CA LEU A 244 28.16 23.64 4.31
C LEU A 244 29.24 23.86 5.39
N ILE A 245 29.19 23.09 6.48
CA ILE A 245 30.09 23.17 7.65
C ILE A 245 31.00 21.93 7.68
#